data_AF-A0A1B8J6W5-F1
#
_entry.id   AF-A0A1B8J6W5-F1
#
_cell.length_a   1.000
_cell.length_b   1.000
_cell.length_c   1.000
_cell.angle_alpha   90.00
_cell.angle_beta   90.00
_cell.angle_gamma   90.00
#
_symmetry.space_group_name_H-M   'P 1'
#
loop_
_entity.id
_entity.type
_entity.pdbx_description
1 polymer ?
#
loop_
_entity_poly.entity_id
_entity_poly.type
_entity_poly.pdbx_seq_one_letter_code
_entity_poly.pdbx_strand_id
1 'polypeptide(L)'
;MENNTANHTTWIEYDEFLKLSGLDAAKVDEMIQSGAIKSKEEAGKTFIEAQSSTSALINRVQTGLAGAETSGQSYDPIFVERTIHTIMGLHEKVVLAKDETISAFKSENSFLKDALISMQEVYDDDKKTIDIMREELKNAREELEFMKRKYRLMWGKVSDLGNKQ
;
A
#
# COMPACT_ATOMS: atom_id res chain seq x y z
N MET A 1 9.77 14.55 -10.85
CA MET A 1 9.62 13.15 -10.39
C MET A 1 10.46 13.02 -9.14
N GLU A 2 9.87 13.34 -7.99
CA GLU A 2 10.54 13.20 -6.70
C GLU A 2 10.63 11.71 -6.39
N ASN A 3 11.85 11.19 -6.32
CA ASN A 3 12.13 9.87 -5.79
C ASN A 3 11.80 9.90 -4.29
N ASN A 4 10.54 9.65 -3.95
CA ASN A 4 10.14 9.39 -2.58
C ASN A 4 10.63 7.99 -2.21
N THR A 5 11.93 7.90 -1.91
CA THR A 5 12.49 6.79 -1.15
C THR A 5 11.95 6.92 0.27
N ALA A 6 10.71 6.44 0.47
CA ALA A 6 10.20 6.19 1.80
C ALA A 6 11.14 5.15 2.43
N ASN A 7 12.12 5.63 3.21
CA ASN A 7 12.93 4.81 4.09
C ASN A 7 11.97 4.13 5.06
N HIS A 8 11.47 2.95 4.69
CA HIS A 8 10.58 2.16 5.52
C HIS A 8 11.33 1.80 6.80
N THR A 9 11.01 2.55 7.84
CA THR A 9 11.65 2.52 9.14
C THR A 9 11.02 1.37 9.92
N THR A 10 11.71 0.24 10.03
CA THR A 10 11.23 -0.91 10.81
C THR A 10 11.51 -0.65 12.29
N TRP A 11 10.48 -0.66 13.12
CA TRP A 11 10.57 -0.44 14.57
C TRP A 11 10.40 -1.75 15.33
N ILE A 12 11.26 -2.00 16.31
CA ILE A 12 11.28 -3.21 17.16
C ILE A 12 11.08 -2.77 18.62
N GLU A 13 10.31 -3.53 19.41
CA GLU A 13 10.11 -3.22 20.83
C GLU A 13 11.45 -3.33 21.59
N TYR A 14 11.72 -2.38 22.49
CA TYR A 14 12.97 -2.32 23.26
C TYR A 14 13.30 -3.66 23.97
N ASP A 15 12.27 -4.29 24.52
CA ASP A 15 12.38 -5.57 25.25
C ASP A 15 12.72 -6.75 24.32
N GLU A 16 12.22 -6.72 23.08
CA GLU A 16 12.57 -7.69 22.03
C GLU A 16 14.00 -7.45 21.54
N PHE A 17 14.42 -6.19 21.42
CA PHE A 17 15.78 -5.83 21.06
C PHE A 17 16.80 -6.27 22.11
N LEU A 18 16.50 -6.15 23.40
CA LEU A 18 17.37 -6.64 24.47
C LEU A 18 17.57 -8.17 24.38
N LYS A 19 16.48 -8.92 24.13
CA LYS A 19 16.53 -10.38 23.97
C LYS A 19 17.33 -10.79 22.73
N LEU A 20 17.18 -10.05 21.63
CA LEU A 20 17.88 -10.34 20.37
C LEU A 20 19.35 -9.94 20.40
N SER A 21 19.69 -8.83 21.05
CA SER A 21 21.06 -8.31 21.11
C SER A 21 21.90 -8.99 22.19
N GLY A 22 21.27 -9.54 23.24
CA GLY A 22 21.98 -10.04 24.41
C GLY A 22 22.82 -8.98 25.12
N LEU A 23 22.57 -7.70 24.81
CA LEU A 23 23.24 -6.56 25.42
C LEU A 23 22.56 -6.20 26.74
N ASP A 24 23.36 -5.70 27.67
CA ASP A 24 22.86 -5.17 28.94
C ASP A 24 22.04 -3.89 28.69
N ALA A 25 20.93 -3.73 29.42
CA ALA A 25 20.00 -2.62 29.26
C ALA A 25 20.69 -1.25 29.40
N ALA A 26 21.62 -1.15 30.35
CA ALA A 26 22.43 0.06 30.56
C ALA A 26 23.25 0.47 29.33
N LYS A 27 23.74 -0.51 28.54
CA LYS A 27 24.50 -0.23 27.31
C LYS A 27 23.60 0.18 26.16
N VAL A 28 22.40 -0.36 26.09
CA VAL A 28 21.41 0.05 25.08
C VAL A 28 20.96 1.48 25.35
N ASP A 29 20.76 1.85 26.62
CA ASP A 29 20.41 3.21 27.01
C ASP A 29 21.51 4.22 26.68
N GLU A 30 22.78 3.85 26.87
CA GLU A 30 23.93 4.67 26.45
C GLU A 30 23.98 4.85 24.92
N MET A 31 23.61 3.81 24.16
CA MET A 31 23.54 3.87 22.69
C MET A 31 22.36 4.70 22.16
N ILE A 32 21.28 4.80 22.94
CA ILE A 32 20.16 5.70 22.68
C ILE A 32 20.58 7.15 23.00
N GLN A 33 21.22 7.39 24.16
CA GLN A 33 21.68 8.72 24.59
C GLN A 33 22.77 9.30 23.69
N SER A 34 23.66 8.46 23.16
CA SER A 34 24.69 8.86 22.18
C SER A 34 24.13 9.10 20.77
N GLY A 35 22.85 8.83 20.53
CA GLY A 35 22.19 9.02 19.23
C GLY A 35 22.57 7.99 18.17
N ALA A 36 23.30 6.92 18.54
CA ALA A 36 23.67 5.84 17.63
C ALA A 36 22.46 4.96 17.27
N ILE A 37 21.48 4.87 18.17
CA ILE A 37 20.22 4.15 17.98
C ILE A 37 19.06 5.16 18.06
N LYS A 38 18.32 5.31 16.96
CA LYS A 38 17.06 6.06 16.97
C LYS A 38 15.99 5.28 17.71
N SER A 39 15.44 5.89 18.75
CA SER A 39 14.31 5.38 19.51
C SER A 39 13.09 6.28 19.39
N LYS A 40 11.90 5.70 19.45
CA LYS A 40 10.60 6.38 19.50
C LYS A 40 9.80 5.84 20.67
N GLU A 41 9.16 6.71 21.44
CA GLU A 41 8.27 6.33 22.53
C GLU A 41 6.82 6.50 22.07
N GLU A 42 6.04 5.43 22.07
CA GLU A 42 4.63 5.44 21.68
C GLU A 42 3.81 4.62 22.69
N ALA A 43 2.76 5.24 23.25
CA ALA A 43 1.86 4.63 24.24
C ALA A 43 2.55 4.00 25.48
N GLY A 44 3.63 4.63 25.97
CA GLY A 44 4.36 4.16 27.16
C GLY A 44 5.29 2.97 26.90
N LYS A 45 5.57 2.66 25.62
CA LYS A 45 6.52 1.63 25.19
C LYS A 45 7.58 2.24 24.28
N THR A 46 8.83 1.85 24.52
CA THR A 46 9.98 2.31 23.74
C THR A 46 10.22 1.38 22.56
N PHE A 47 10.32 1.95 21.36
CA PHE A 47 10.62 1.25 20.12
C PHE A 47 11.96 1.73 19.56
N ILE A 48 12.71 0.81 18.95
CA ILE A 48 14.03 1.03 18.37
C ILE A 48 13.97 0.81 16.86
N GLU A 49 14.56 1.72 16.08
CA GLU A 49 14.70 1.56 14.64
C GLU A 49 15.74 0.47 14.30
N ALA A 50 15.29 -0.60 13.63
CA ALA A 50 16.09 -1.77 13.27
C ALA A 50 17.30 -1.45 12.38
N GLN A 51 17.17 -0.46 11.49
CA GLN A 51 18.25 -0.07 10.58
C GLN A 51 19.35 0.67 11.33
N SER A 52 18.97 1.64 12.19
CA SER A 52 19.89 2.37 13.06
C SER A 52 20.60 1.43 14.04
N SER A 53 19.87 0.48 14.63
CA SER A 53 20.44 -0.48 15.58
C SER A 53 21.44 -1.43 14.93
N THR A 54 21.15 -1.90 13.72
CA THR A 54 22.06 -2.80 12.97
C THR A 54 23.36 -2.07 12.59
N SER A 55 23.26 -0.83 12.09
CA SER A 55 24.44 -0.01 11.80
C SER A 55 25.28 0.29 13.05
N ALA A 56 24.64 0.56 14.19
CA ALA A 56 25.33 0.78 15.45
C ALA A 56 26.08 -0.47 15.96
N LEU A 57 25.48 -1.66 15.81
CA LEU A 57 26.14 -2.93 16.13
C LEU A 57 27.33 -3.21 15.22
N ILE A 58 27.20 -2.99 13.90
CA ILE A 58 28.29 -3.16 12.93
C ILE A 58 29.45 -2.22 13.24
N ASN A 59 29.18 -0.92 13.49
CA ASN A 59 30.21 0.05 13.83
C ASN A 59 30.93 -0.33 15.12
N ARG A 60 30.22 -0.86 16.13
CA ARG A 60 30.83 -1.35 17.37
C ARG A 60 31.76 -2.53 17.14
N VAL A 61 31.34 -3.50 16.32
CA VAL A 61 32.19 -4.65 15.95
C VAL A 61 33.42 -4.17 15.19
N GLN A 62 33.26 -3.23 14.26
CA GLN A 62 34.35 -2.70 13.43
C GLN A 62 35.35 -1.87 14.23
N THR A 63 34.88 -0.95 15.10
CA THR A 63 35.74 -0.18 16.02
C THR A 63 36.40 -1.10 17.07
N GLY A 64 35.68 -2.10 17.54
CA GLY A 64 36.22 -3.12 18.45
C GLY A 64 37.36 -3.89 17.81
N LEU A 65 37.16 -4.45 16.62
CA LEU A 65 38.17 -5.20 15.85
C LEU A 65 39.42 -4.35 15.58
N ALA A 66 39.25 -3.09 15.13
CA ALA A 66 40.36 -2.17 14.90
C ALA A 66 41.15 -1.82 16.17
N GLY A 67 40.48 -1.74 17.32
CA GLY A 67 41.11 -1.53 18.62
C GLY A 67 41.91 -2.74 19.13
N ALA A 68 41.48 -3.97 18.82
CA ALA A 68 42.15 -5.20 19.26
C ALA A 68 43.42 -5.53 18.47
N GLU A 69 43.45 -5.22 17.17
CA GLU A 69 44.67 -5.32 16.36
C GLU A 69 45.80 -4.44 16.92
N THR A 70 45.44 -3.34 17.60
CA THR A 70 46.37 -2.37 18.18
C THR A 70 46.79 -2.71 19.63
N SER A 71 46.01 -3.54 20.34
CA SER A 71 46.17 -3.78 21.79
C SER A 71 46.46 -5.24 22.18
N GLY A 72 46.47 -6.18 21.23
CA GLY A 72 46.83 -7.59 21.44
C GLY A 72 45.85 -8.37 22.32
N GLN A 73 44.69 -7.80 22.66
CA GLN A 73 43.63 -8.49 23.39
C GLN A 73 42.81 -9.34 22.41
N SER A 74 42.84 -10.66 22.61
CA SER A 74 41.98 -11.61 21.89
C SER A 74 40.54 -11.38 22.33
N TYR A 75 39.66 -11.01 21.40
CA TYR A 75 38.22 -11.02 21.67
C TYR A 75 37.72 -12.43 21.97
N ASP A 76 36.64 -12.50 22.75
CA ASP A 76 35.85 -13.71 22.93
C ASP A 76 35.15 -14.06 21.59
N PRO A 77 35.52 -15.16 20.91
CA PRO A 77 34.91 -15.58 19.65
C PRO A 77 33.39 -15.72 19.76
N ILE A 78 32.89 -16.02 20.96
CA ILE A 78 31.47 -16.20 21.27
C ILE A 78 30.69 -14.88 21.11
N PHE A 79 31.30 -13.74 21.43
CA PHE A 79 30.66 -12.43 21.28
C PHE A 79 30.50 -12.03 19.82
N VAL A 80 31.52 -12.29 19.00
CA VAL A 80 31.49 -12.00 17.55
C VAL A 80 30.46 -12.89 16.85
N GLU A 81 30.45 -14.19 17.17
CA GLU A 81 29.49 -15.14 16.61
C GLU A 81 28.03 -14.76 16.96
N ARG A 82 27.77 -14.43 18.24
CA ARG A 82 26.44 -13.95 18.67
C ARG A 82 26.03 -12.67 17.95
N THR A 83 26.94 -11.71 17.81
CA THR A 83 26.63 -10.44 17.15
C THR A 83 26.35 -10.61 15.66
N ILE A 84 27.11 -11.47 14.97
CA ILE A 84 26.85 -11.83 13.56
C ILE A 84 25.49 -12.52 13.43
N HIS A 85 25.18 -13.46 14.33
CA HIS A 85 23.89 -14.16 14.34
C HIS A 85 22.72 -13.19 14.52
N THR A 86 22.83 -12.23 15.45
CA THR A 86 21.83 -11.18 15.66
C THR A 86 21.68 -10.28 14.43
N ILE A 87 22.78 -9.84 13.83
CA ILE A 87 22.74 -9.01 12.61
C ILE A 87 22.04 -9.77 11.47
N MET A 88 22.37 -11.05 11.29
CA MET A 88 21.78 -11.89 10.25
C MET A 88 20.27 -12.07 10.49
N GLY A 89 19.85 -12.34 11.73
CA GLY A 89 18.43 -12.45 12.08
C GLY A 89 17.64 -11.15 11.91
N LEU A 90 18.24 -9.99 12.20
CA LEU A 90 17.63 -8.69 11.93
C LEU A 90 17.48 -8.43 10.43
N HIS A 91 18.51 -8.75 9.64
CA HIS A 91 18.46 -8.58 8.19
C HIS A 91 17.40 -9.49 7.56
N GLU A 92 17.32 -10.75 7.99
CA GLU A 92 16.29 -11.69 7.54
C GLU A 92 14.88 -11.17 7.84
N LYS A 93 14.63 -10.68 9.06
CA LYS A 93 13.34 -10.05 9.41
C LYS A 93 13.02 -8.83 8.53
N VAL A 94 13.99 -7.97 8.26
CA VAL A 94 13.79 -6.79 7.41
C VAL A 94 13.49 -7.19 5.97
N VAL A 95 14.18 -8.20 5.43
CA VAL A 95 13.94 -8.72 4.08
C VAL A 95 12.54 -9.33 3.99
N LEU A 96 12.15 -10.19 4.94
CA LEU A 96 10.82 -10.79 4.98
C LEU A 96 9.71 -9.75 5.03
N ALA A 97 9.84 -8.73 5.89
CA ALA A 97 8.86 -7.65 5.97
C ALA A 97 8.74 -6.85 4.65
N LYS A 98 9.86 -6.64 3.94
CA LYS A 98 9.85 -5.99 2.62
C LYS A 98 9.19 -6.88 1.57
N ASP A 99 9.49 -8.16 1.55
CA ASP A 99 8.88 -9.10 0.60
C ASP A 99 7.37 -9.24 0.83
N GLU A 100 6.93 -9.29 2.08
CA GLU A 100 5.50 -9.28 2.44
C GLU A 100 4.82 -8.00 1.95
N THR A 101 5.46 -6.84 2.17
CA THR A 101 4.94 -5.54 1.70
C THR A 101 4.85 -5.48 0.17
N ILE A 102 5.88 -5.96 -0.54
CA ILE A 102 5.89 -6.02 -2.00
C ILE A 102 4.78 -6.95 -2.52
N SER A 103 4.61 -8.10 -1.87
CA SER A 103 3.54 -9.06 -2.20
C SER A 103 2.16 -8.44 -2.01
N ALA A 104 1.95 -7.71 -0.91
CA ALA A 104 0.71 -6.98 -0.63
C ALA A 104 0.44 -5.90 -1.69
N PHE A 105 1.45 -5.10 -2.07
CA PHE A 105 1.28 -4.11 -3.14
C PHE A 105 1.03 -4.74 -4.50
N LYS A 106 1.61 -5.92 -4.78
CA LYS A 106 1.38 -6.63 -6.03
C LYS A 106 -0.04 -7.19 -6.09
N SER A 107 -0.55 -7.74 -4.98
CA SER A 107 -1.92 -8.25 -4.91
C SER A 107 -2.94 -7.13 -5.01
N GLU A 108 -2.70 -6.00 -4.35
CA GLU A 108 -3.53 -4.80 -4.44
C GLU A 108 -3.56 -4.25 -5.88
N ASN A 109 -2.40 -4.12 -6.53
CA ASN A 109 -2.35 -3.69 -7.94
C ASN A 109 -3.11 -4.65 -8.88
N SER A 110 -3.02 -5.96 -8.65
CA SER A 110 -3.80 -6.93 -9.42
C SER A 110 -5.30 -6.73 -9.19
N PHE A 111 -5.71 -6.59 -7.93
CA PHE A 111 -7.11 -6.35 -7.57
C PHE A 111 -7.66 -5.06 -8.21
N LEU A 112 -6.90 -3.97 -8.17
CA LEU A 112 -7.29 -2.71 -8.81
C LEU A 112 -7.40 -2.86 -10.33
N LYS A 113 -6.50 -3.62 -10.94
CA LYS A 113 -6.55 -3.89 -12.38
C LYS A 113 -7.79 -4.71 -12.76
N ASP A 114 -8.11 -5.73 -11.98
CA ASP A 114 -9.29 -6.57 -12.21
C ASP A 114 -10.58 -5.78 -11.99
N ALA A 115 -10.64 -4.94 -10.95
CA ALA A 115 -11.75 -4.02 -10.71
C ALA A 115 -11.93 -3.01 -11.86
N LEU A 116 -10.83 -2.49 -12.41
CA LEU A 116 -10.88 -1.59 -13.57
C LEU A 116 -11.45 -2.28 -14.81
N ILE A 117 -11.00 -3.50 -15.10
CA ILE A 117 -11.51 -4.29 -16.24
C ILE A 117 -13.00 -4.58 -16.05
N SER A 118 -13.41 -5.02 -14.85
CA SER A 118 -14.82 -5.26 -14.55
C SER A 118 -15.67 -4.00 -14.72
N MET A 119 -15.18 -2.84 -14.27
CA MET A 119 -15.85 -1.57 -14.46
C MET A 119 -15.99 -1.23 -15.95
N GLN A 120 -14.95 -1.47 -16.76
CA GLN A 120 -15.01 -1.25 -18.21
C GLN A 120 -16.07 -2.13 -18.89
N GLU A 121 -16.17 -3.40 -18.50
CA GLU A 121 -17.20 -4.31 -19.03
C GLU A 121 -18.62 -3.79 -18.72
N VAL A 122 -18.86 -3.33 -17.48
CA VAL A 122 -20.14 -2.73 -17.10
C VAL A 122 -20.42 -1.45 -17.90
N TYR A 123 -19.42 -0.58 -18.08
CA TYR A 123 -19.57 0.63 -18.90
C TYR A 123 -19.93 0.31 -20.36
N ASP A 124 -19.32 -0.71 -20.95
CA ASP A 124 -19.62 -1.13 -22.31
C ASP A 124 -21.04 -1.69 -22.45
N ASP A 125 -21.52 -2.43 -21.45
CA ASP A 125 -22.89 -2.94 -21.42
C ASP A 125 -23.94 -1.83 -21.17
N ASP A 126 -23.64 -0.88 -20.29
CA ASP A 126 -24.46 0.31 -20.09
C ASP A 126 -24.56 1.14 -21.37
N LYS A 127 -23.45 1.29 -22.11
CA LYS A 127 -23.44 1.98 -23.40
C LYS A 127 -24.37 1.31 -24.42
N LYS A 128 -24.34 -0.03 -24.51
CA LYS A 128 -25.27 -0.78 -25.39
C LYS A 128 -26.72 -0.56 -24.96
N THR A 129 -26.99 -0.62 -23.66
CA THR A 129 -28.33 -0.36 -23.10
C THR A 129 -28.83 1.04 -23.45
N ILE A 130 -27.97 2.05 -23.33
CA ILE A 130 -28.29 3.43 -23.71
C ILE A 130 -28.64 3.53 -25.20
N ASP A 131 -27.89 2.86 -26.07
CA ASP A 131 -28.13 2.90 -27.51
C ASP A 131 -29.46 2.23 -27.87
N ILE A 132 -29.81 1.10 -27.23
CA ILE A 132 -31.13 0.46 -27.37
C ILE A 132 -32.25 1.40 -26.90
N MET A 133 -32.11 2.00 -25.71
CA MET A 133 -33.12 2.93 -25.19
C MET A 133 -33.30 4.15 -26.10
N ARG A 134 -32.22 4.65 -26.73
CA ARG A 134 -32.30 5.74 -27.71
C ARG A 134 -33.09 5.33 -28.96
N GLU A 135 -32.92 4.11 -29.43
CA GLU A 135 -33.66 3.58 -30.58
C GLU A 135 -35.14 3.40 -30.25
N GLU A 136 -35.47 2.80 -29.09
CA GLU A 136 -36.86 2.67 -28.63
C GLU A 136 -37.54 4.04 -28.48
N LEU A 137 -36.83 5.01 -27.90
CA LEU A 137 -37.33 6.38 -27.73
C LEU A 137 -37.58 7.05 -29.09
N LYS A 138 -36.74 6.79 -30.10
CA LYS A 138 -36.95 7.28 -31.47
C LYS A 138 -38.21 6.65 -32.07
N ASN A 139 -38.38 5.34 -31.97
CA ASN A 139 -39.55 4.63 -32.50
C ASN A 139 -40.85 5.14 -31.83
N ALA A 140 -40.84 5.29 -30.50
CA ALA A 140 -41.98 5.84 -29.76
C ALA A 140 -42.33 7.28 -30.20
N ARG A 141 -41.33 8.13 -30.50
CA ARG A 141 -41.56 9.47 -31.04
C ARG A 141 -42.21 9.42 -32.43
N GLU A 142 -41.74 8.56 -33.31
CA GLU A 142 -42.30 8.38 -34.66
C GLU A 142 -43.75 7.90 -34.61
N GLU A 143 -44.06 6.93 -33.73
CA GLU A 143 -45.43 6.45 -33.51
C GLU A 143 -46.35 7.55 -32.98
N LEU A 144 -45.86 8.37 -32.04
CA LEU A 144 -46.61 9.48 -31.47
C LEU A 144 -46.91 10.54 -32.53
N GLU A 145 -45.94 10.86 -33.39
CA GLU A 145 -46.15 11.75 -34.54
C GLU A 145 -47.14 11.17 -35.56
N PHE A 146 -47.07 9.87 -35.83
CA PHE A 146 -48.05 9.19 -36.68
C PHE A 146 -49.46 9.26 -36.09
N MET A 147 -49.61 9.00 -34.79
CA MET A 147 -50.89 9.09 -34.09
C MET A 147 -51.45 10.51 -34.11
N LYS A 148 -50.60 11.53 -33.87
CA LYS A 148 -50.99 12.95 -33.99
C LYS A 148 -51.50 13.27 -35.39
N ARG A 149 -50.83 12.80 -36.44
CA ARG A 149 -51.26 12.98 -37.84
C ARG A 149 -52.61 12.30 -38.10
N LYS A 150 -52.77 11.05 -37.65
CA LYS A 150 -54.02 10.29 -37.80
C LYS A 150 -55.19 10.96 -37.06
N TYR A 151 -54.96 11.41 -35.83
CA TYR A 151 -55.96 12.13 -35.04
C TYR A 151 -56.42 13.41 -35.75
N ARG A 152 -55.47 14.21 -36.26
CA ARG A 152 -55.77 15.44 -37.01
C ARG A 152 -56.63 15.17 -38.26
N LEU A 153 -56.32 14.11 -39.01
CA LEU A 153 -57.09 13.71 -40.19
C LEU A 153 -58.51 13.25 -39.82
N MET A 154 -58.65 12.43 -38.76
CA MET A 154 -59.97 11.97 -38.31
C MET A 154 -60.83 13.13 -37.79
N TRP A 155 -60.23 14.05 -37.02
CA TRP A 155 -60.93 15.23 -36.54
C TRP A 155 -61.40 16.14 -37.68
N GLY A 156 -60.56 16.38 -38.69
CA GLY A 156 -60.94 17.17 -39.87
C GLY A 156 -62.11 16.56 -40.66
N LYS A 157 -62.16 15.22 -40.78
CA LYS A 157 -63.30 14.53 -41.41
C LYS A 157 -64.59 14.68 -40.61
N VAL A 158 -64.51 14.62 -39.29
CA VAL A 158 -65.69 14.78 -38.40
C VAL A 158 -66.24 16.21 -38.49
N SER A 159 -65.38 17.23 -38.55
CA SER A 159 -65.83 18.62 -38.75
C SER A 159 -66.48 18.85 -40.12
N ASP A 160 -65.97 18.23 -41.18
CA ASP A 160 -66.56 18.33 -42.53
C ASP A 160 -67.92 17.62 -42.64
N LEU A 161 -68.13 16.56 -41.86
CA LEU A 161 -69.42 15.87 -41.75
C LEU A 161 -70.45 16.69 -40.97
N GLY A 162 -70.02 17.38 -39.90
CA GLY A 162 -70.89 18.26 -39.11
C GLY A 162 -71.33 19.54 -39.82
N ASN A 163 -70.53 20.05 -40.75
CA ASN A 163 -70.88 21.24 -41.56
C ASN A 163 -71.78 20.93 -42.77
N LYS A 164 -72.10 19.66 -43.04
CA LYS A 164 -72.96 19.24 -44.16
C LYS A 164 -74.40 18.92 -43.75
N GLN A 165 -74.78 19.21 -42.50
CA GLN A 165 -76.17 19.18 -42.02
C GLN A 165 -76.80 20.56 -42.01
#